data_AF-A0A946HJB5-F1
#
_entry.id   AF-A0A946HJB5-F1
#
_cell.length_a   1.000
_cell.length_b   1.000
_cell.length_c   1.000
_cell.angle_alpha   90.00
_cell.angle_beta   90.00
_cell.angle_gamma   90.00
#
_symmetry.space_group_name_H-M   'P 1'
#
loop_
_entity.id
_entity.type
_entity.pdbx_description
1 polymer ?
#
loop_
_entity_poly.entity_id
_entity_poly.type
_entity_poly.pdbx_seq_one_letter_code
_entity_poly.pdbx_strand_id
1 'polypeptide(L)'
;MIVDEKDSFAKQALFTQAWELLYPGMITHFPFSETGGIIEVDAKNLEIMTPFENFKGDVVNFIPPQKAPQFLLQSGLGGNGLWCQIDEATFESKHAPNIHILGDAALVGDMPKSGFSASVQGGICAHAVASLMNGEPPKTAVLLNTCYSLVAPDYGISVAGAYRINDEGRLRSIKNTGGASSIDASDEVRKAEASYAYDWYNSLTHIMFG
;
A
#
# COMPACT_ATOMS: atom_id res chain seq x y z
N MET A 1 -21.63 -2.63 2.20
CA MET A 1 -21.14 -3.12 3.51
C MET A 1 -19.68 -3.53 3.39
N ILE A 2 -18.86 -3.21 4.38
CA ILE A 2 -17.44 -3.55 4.49
C ILE A 2 -17.23 -4.20 5.86
N VAL A 3 -16.83 -5.47 5.89
CA VAL A 3 -16.47 -6.20 7.11
C VAL A 3 -14.95 -6.19 7.20
N ASP A 4 -14.38 -5.51 8.19
CA ASP A 4 -12.94 -5.23 8.25
C ASP A 4 -12.23 -6.00 9.38
N GLU A 5 -11.02 -6.44 9.09
CA GLU A 5 -10.08 -7.07 10.04
C GLU A 5 -9.36 -6.04 10.92
N LYS A 6 -9.74 -4.76 10.83
CA LYS A 6 -9.08 -3.64 11.53
C LYS A 6 -10.12 -2.67 12.08
N ASP A 7 -9.77 -2.01 13.18
CA ASP A 7 -10.57 -0.91 13.74
C ASP A 7 -10.36 0.42 13.02
N SER A 8 -9.26 0.54 12.28
CA SER A 8 -8.98 1.72 11.47
C SER A 8 -8.33 1.38 10.14
N PHE A 9 -8.54 2.25 9.16
CA PHE A 9 -7.99 2.09 7.82
C PHE A 9 -7.44 3.41 7.25
N ALA A 10 -6.65 3.29 6.19
CA ALA A 10 -5.98 4.43 5.56
C ALA A 10 -7.01 5.45 5.06
N LYS A 11 -6.81 6.73 5.43
CA LYS A 11 -7.70 7.85 5.03
C LYS A 11 -9.14 7.71 5.54
N GLN A 12 -9.39 6.96 6.62
CA GLN A 12 -10.73 6.68 7.13
C GLN A 12 -11.62 7.92 7.25
N ALA A 13 -11.15 8.99 7.89
CA ALA A 13 -11.94 10.21 8.04
C ALA A 13 -12.37 10.85 6.71
N LEU A 14 -11.49 10.82 5.70
CA LEU A 14 -11.78 11.34 4.35
C LEU A 14 -12.80 10.44 3.62
N PHE A 15 -12.64 9.12 3.74
CA PHE A 15 -13.59 8.17 3.14
C PHE A 15 -14.96 8.28 3.79
N THR A 16 -15.04 8.29 5.12
CA THR A 16 -16.30 8.41 5.85
C THR A 16 -17.03 9.70 5.48
N GLN A 17 -16.35 10.86 5.47
CA GLN A 17 -16.93 12.13 5.04
C GLN A 17 -17.48 12.04 3.60
N ALA A 18 -16.70 11.47 2.68
CA ALA A 18 -17.12 11.35 1.29
C ALA A 18 -18.28 10.36 1.12
N TRP A 19 -18.34 9.27 1.89
CA TRP A 19 -19.44 8.31 1.86
C TRP A 19 -20.74 8.91 2.39
N GLU A 20 -20.68 9.68 3.48
CA GLU A 20 -21.83 10.40 4.04
C GLU A 20 -22.39 11.42 3.05
N LEU A 21 -21.51 12.12 2.33
CA LEU A 21 -21.88 13.13 1.35
C LEU A 21 -22.44 12.52 0.05
N LEU A 22 -21.74 11.54 -0.52
CA LEU A 22 -21.98 11.05 -1.89
C LEU A 22 -22.88 9.82 -1.93
N TYR A 23 -22.89 9.02 -0.87
CA TYR A 23 -23.54 7.71 -0.82
C TYR A 23 -24.34 7.48 0.48
N PRO A 24 -25.20 8.42 0.89
CA PRO A 24 -25.89 8.34 2.18
C PRO A 24 -26.71 7.05 2.27
N GLY A 25 -26.44 6.27 3.32
CA GLY A 25 -27.11 4.99 3.59
C GLY A 25 -26.70 3.81 2.69
N MET A 26 -25.76 3.98 1.76
CA MET A 26 -25.32 2.89 0.87
C MET A 26 -24.12 2.11 1.41
N ILE A 27 -23.24 2.77 2.16
CA ILE A 27 -21.99 2.18 2.67
C ILE A 27 -22.04 2.10 4.19
N THR A 28 -21.90 0.88 4.71
CA THR A 28 -21.73 0.58 6.13
C THR A 28 -20.38 -0.07 6.32
N HIS A 29 -19.60 0.39 7.29
CA HIS A 29 -18.31 -0.19 7.68
C HIS A 29 -18.43 -0.80 9.07
N PHE A 30 -18.09 -2.07 9.18
CA PHE A 30 -18.05 -2.83 10.42
C PHE A 30 -16.58 -3.06 10.81
N PRO A 31 -16.05 -2.38 11.83
CA PRO A 31 -14.68 -2.55 12.28
C PRO A 31 -14.47 -3.90 12.97
N PHE A 32 -13.20 -4.26 13.19
CA PHE A 32 -12.84 -5.50 13.90
C PHE A 32 -13.50 -5.61 15.27
N SER A 33 -13.52 -4.53 16.06
CA SER A 33 -14.13 -4.50 17.40
C SER A 33 -15.63 -4.80 17.41
N GLU A 34 -16.33 -4.61 16.29
CA GLU A 34 -17.76 -4.89 16.16
C GLU A 34 -18.07 -6.28 15.60
N THR A 35 -17.08 -6.97 15.01
CA THR A 35 -17.29 -8.26 14.33
C THR A 35 -16.48 -9.40 14.94
N GLY A 36 -15.32 -9.09 15.51
CA GLY A 36 -14.32 -10.06 15.98
C GLY A 36 -13.44 -10.63 14.86
N GLY A 37 -13.53 -10.08 13.64
CA GLY A 37 -12.81 -10.55 12.45
C GLY A 37 -13.54 -11.67 11.70
N ILE A 38 -13.05 -12.00 10.52
CA ILE A 38 -13.60 -13.03 9.63
C ILE A 38 -13.02 -14.39 10.01
N ILE A 39 -13.90 -15.33 10.34
CA ILE A 39 -13.53 -16.73 10.60
C ILE A 39 -13.54 -17.53 9.30
N GLU A 40 -14.58 -17.34 8.48
CA GLU A 40 -14.81 -18.15 7.29
C GLU A 40 -15.54 -17.36 6.20
N VAL A 41 -15.30 -17.74 4.95
CA VAL A 41 -15.99 -17.24 3.76
C VAL A 41 -16.63 -18.42 3.05
N ASP A 42 -17.96 -18.50 3.09
CA ASP A 42 -18.72 -19.48 2.33
C ASP A 42 -19.00 -18.93 0.93
N ALA A 43 -18.12 -19.29 -0.01
CA ALA A 43 -18.24 -18.88 -1.41
C ALA A 43 -19.49 -19.45 -2.12
N LYS A 44 -20.05 -20.56 -1.63
CA LYS A 44 -21.25 -21.18 -2.23
C LYS A 44 -22.50 -20.42 -1.84
N ASN A 45 -22.59 -19.98 -0.59
CA ASN A 45 -23.76 -19.26 -0.06
C ASN A 45 -23.60 -17.73 -0.09
N LEU A 46 -22.41 -17.23 -0.47
CA LEU A 46 -22.03 -15.81 -0.47
C LEU A 46 -22.18 -15.18 0.92
N GLU A 47 -21.58 -15.84 1.91
CA GLU A 47 -21.68 -15.48 3.32
C GLU A 47 -20.29 -15.31 3.95
N ILE A 48 -20.12 -14.26 4.74
CA ILE A 48 -18.94 -13.98 5.56
C ILE A 48 -19.33 -14.26 7.01
N MET A 49 -18.63 -15.17 7.66
CA MET A 49 -18.88 -15.55 9.05
C MET A 49 -17.88 -14.86 9.98
N THR A 50 -18.40 -14.25 11.04
CA THR A 50 -17.62 -13.62 12.10
C THR A 50 -18.04 -14.19 13.46
N PRO A 51 -17.26 -14.00 14.54
CA PRO A 51 -17.64 -14.47 15.87
C PRO A 51 -19.01 -13.99 16.36
N PHE A 52 -19.46 -12.82 15.90
CA PHE A 52 -20.66 -12.16 16.43
C PHE A 52 -21.87 -12.25 15.51
N GLU A 53 -21.65 -12.18 14.19
CA GLU A 53 -22.74 -12.32 13.21
C GLU A 53 -22.26 -12.85 11.85
N ASN A 54 -23.21 -13.29 11.04
CA ASN A 54 -22.97 -13.66 9.66
C ASN A 54 -23.51 -12.59 8.71
N PHE A 55 -22.73 -12.31 7.68
CA PHE A 55 -23.03 -11.30 6.68
C PHE A 55 -23.25 -11.97 5.33
N LYS A 56 -24.47 -11.88 4.80
CA LYS A 56 -24.81 -12.39 3.47
C LYS A 56 -24.78 -11.26 2.44
N GLY A 57 -24.21 -11.52 1.26
CA GLY A 57 -24.20 -10.58 0.14
C GLY A 57 -24.70 -11.22 -1.15
N ASP A 58 -25.28 -10.41 -2.04
CA ASP A 58 -25.55 -10.82 -3.43
C ASP A 58 -24.25 -10.94 -4.25
N VAL A 59 -23.22 -10.19 -3.84
CA VAL A 59 -21.86 -10.25 -4.36
C VAL A 59 -20.91 -10.10 -3.17
N VAL A 60 -19.90 -10.97 -3.08
CA VAL A 60 -18.88 -10.94 -2.03
C VAL A 60 -17.51 -10.73 -2.68
N ASN A 61 -16.88 -9.61 -2.36
CA ASN A 61 -15.47 -9.36 -2.70
C ASN A 61 -14.59 -9.64 -1.48
N PHE A 62 -13.98 -10.83 -1.44
CA PHE A 62 -13.09 -11.22 -0.36
C PHE A 62 -11.62 -10.96 -0.73
N ILE A 63 -10.91 -10.24 0.14
CA ILE A 63 -9.48 -9.94 0.00
C ILE A 63 -8.73 -10.70 1.10
N PRO A 64 -8.09 -11.85 0.80
CA PRO A 64 -7.40 -12.65 1.81
C PRO A 64 -6.13 -11.95 2.31
N PRO A 65 -5.61 -12.33 3.50
CA PRO A 65 -4.28 -11.96 3.93
C PRO A 65 -3.23 -12.29 2.88
N GLN A 66 -2.30 -11.37 2.66
CA GLN A 66 -1.30 -11.45 1.59
C GLN A 66 0.09 -11.76 2.14
N LYS A 67 0.94 -12.31 1.28
CA LYS A 67 2.34 -12.65 1.55
C LYS A 67 3.16 -12.53 0.26
N ALA A 68 4.48 -12.63 0.36
CA ALA A 68 5.35 -12.64 -0.81
C ALA A 68 5.01 -13.86 -1.72
N PRO A 69 5.26 -13.73 -3.05
CA PRO A 69 5.06 -14.82 -3.99
C PRO A 69 5.66 -16.14 -3.52
N GLN A 70 4.91 -17.23 -3.69
CA GLN A 70 5.27 -18.55 -3.16
C GLN A 70 6.63 -19.05 -3.66
N PHE A 71 7.01 -18.74 -4.91
CA PHE A 71 8.30 -19.14 -5.46
C PHE A 71 9.49 -18.47 -4.75
N LEU A 72 9.34 -17.21 -4.31
CA LEU A 72 10.38 -16.53 -3.52
C LEU A 72 10.53 -17.19 -2.15
N LEU A 73 9.41 -17.51 -1.49
CA LEU A 73 9.43 -18.20 -0.20
C LEU A 73 10.07 -19.59 -0.32
N GLN A 74 9.71 -20.37 -1.35
CA GLN A 74 10.26 -21.70 -1.59
C GLN A 74 11.74 -21.68 -1.98
N SER A 75 12.22 -20.60 -2.60
CA SER A 75 13.64 -20.41 -2.89
C SER A 75 14.49 -20.03 -1.68
N GLY A 76 13.88 -19.84 -0.50
CA GLY A 76 14.57 -19.44 0.73
C GLY A 76 14.71 -17.92 0.90
N LEU A 77 14.32 -17.11 -0.09
CA LEU A 77 14.42 -15.64 -0.04
C LEU A 77 13.49 -15.00 1.01
N GLY A 78 12.45 -15.72 1.44
CA GLY A 78 11.59 -15.30 2.55
C GLY A 78 12.19 -15.56 3.95
N GLY A 79 13.25 -16.36 4.04
CA GLY A 79 13.67 -16.95 5.32
C GLY A 79 12.49 -17.64 6.01
N ASN A 80 12.23 -17.26 7.27
CA ASN A 80 11.07 -17.74 8.05
C ASN A 80 9.88 -16.76 8.04
N GLY A 81 9.95 -15.69 7.24
CA GLY A 81 8.93 -14.64 7.20
C GLY A 81 7.88 -14.85 6.11
N LEU A 82 6.78 -14.10 6.21
CA LEU A 82 5.77 -14.01 5.14
C LEU A 82 6.20 -13.13 3.97
N TRP A 83 7.29 -12.38 4.13
CA TRP A 83 7.81 -11.41 3.17
C TRP A 83 9.33 -11.51 3.12
N CYS A 84 9.94 -11.11 2.01
CA CYS A 84 11.38 -11.16 1.82
C CYS A 84 12.08 -10.08 2.66
N GLN A 85 13.06 -10.51 3.44
CA GLN A 85 13.91 -9.61 4.23
C GLN A 85 15.05 -9.09 3.37
N ILE A 86 15.23 -7.77 3.37
CA ILE A 86 16.23 -7.08 2.55
C ILE A 86 17.09 -6.15 3.40
N ASP A 87 18.27 -5.81 2.90
CA ASP A 87 18.95 -4.56 3.22
C ASP A 87 18.11 -3.41 2.63
N GLU A 88 17.64 -2.49 3.47
CA GLU A 88 16.69 -1.47 3.02
C GLU A 88 17.36 -0.32 2.24
N ALA A 89 18.70 -0.23 2.25
CA ALA A 89 19.45 0.75 1.47
C ALA A 89 19.75 0.27 0.04
N THR A 90 20.02 -1.03 -0.14
CA THR A 90 20.36 -1.61 -1.45
C THR A 90 19.25 -2.47 -2.04
N PHE A 91 18.24 -2.84 -1.25
CA PHE A 91 17.22 -3.84 -1.56
C PHE A 91 17.75 -5.27 -1.75
N GLU A 92 19.01 -5.52 -1.40
CA GLU A 92 19.62 -6.84 -1.48
C GLU A 92 19.00 -7.79 -0.45
N SER A 93 18.74 -9.03 -0.85
CA SER A 93 18.21 -10.08 0.00
C SER A 93 19.18 -10.39 1.14
N LYS A 94 18.65 -10.47 2.36
CA LYS A 94 19.41 -10.94 3.53
C LYS A 94 19.72 -12.44 3.48
N HIS A 95 19.10 -13.17 2.56
CA HIS A 95 19.19 -14.63 2.44
C HIS A 95 19.94 -15.08 1.19
N ALA A 96 20.25 -14.18 0.26
CA ALA A 96 21.00 -14.51 -0.94
C ALA A 96 21.77 -13.28 -1.49
N PRO A 97 23.10 -13.36 -1.61
CA PRO A 97 23.89 -12.26 -2.14
C PRO A 97 23.59 -12.01 -3.61
N ASN A 98 23.70 -10.74 -4.02
CA ASN A 98 23.46 -10.23 -5.38
C ASN A 98 22.02 -10.42 -5.90
N ILE A 99 21.07 -10.78 -5.03
CA ILE A 99 19.65 -10.86 -5.37
C ILE A 99 18.95 -9.68 -4.72
N HIS A 100 18.31 -8.82 -5.51
CA HIS A 100 17.57 -7.67 -5.01
C HIS A 100 16.05 -7.92 -5.12
N ILE A 101 15.30 -7.55 -4.08
CA ILE A 101 13.86 -7.82 -3.99
C ILE A 101 13.13 -6.52 -3.67
N LEU A 102 12.12 -6.19 -4.49
CA LEU A 102 11.44 -4.90 -4.48
C LEU A 102 9.93 -5.07 -4.33
N GLY A 103 9.25 -3.94 -4.13
CA GLY A 103 7.81 -3.82 -4.14
C GLY A 103 7.15 -4.69 -3.08
N ASP A 104 6.00 -5.26 -3.44
CA ASP A 104 5.15 -5.97 -2.51
C ASP A 104 5.81 -7.23 -1.95
N ALA A 105 6.80 -7.83 -2.62
CA ALA A 105 7.47 -9.02 -2.12
C ALA A 105 8.35 -8.75 -0.88
N ALA A 106 8.83 -7.52 -0.70
CA ALA A 106 9.82 -7.18 0.32
C ALA A 106 9.21 -6.55 1.59
N LEU A 107 9.97 -6.61 2.68
CA LEU A 107 9.77 -5.79 3.88
C LEU A 107 10.57 -4.49 3.73
N VAL A 108 9.87 -3.40 3.40
CA VAL A 108 10.45 -2.10 3.01
C VAL A 108 10.20 -1.00 4.05
N GLY A 109 10.39 -1.35 5.33
CA GLY A 109 10.19 -0.42 6.44
C GLY A 109 8.77 0.16 6.49
N ASP A 110 8.66 1.48 6.59
CA ASP A 110 7.37 2.19 6.67
C ASP A 110 6.71 2.45 5.31
N MET A 111 7.36 2.10 4.19
CA MET A 111 6.78 2.33 2.86
C MET A 111 5.57 1.42 2.62
N PRO A 112 4.44 1.94 2.10
CA PRO A 112 3.31 1.11 1.78
C PRO A 112 3.60 0.25 0.54
N LYS A 113 2.94 -0.91 0.47
CA LYS A 113 2.88 -1.77 -0.71
C LYS A 113 2.00 -1.12 -1.78
N SER A 114 2.62 -0.40 -2.72
CA SER A 114 1.94 0.39 -3.75
C SER A 114 2.76 0.42 -5.05
N GLY A 115 2.09 0.71 -6.16
CA GLY A 115 2.76 0.90 -7.46
C GLY A 115 3.77 2.06 -7.44
N PHE A 116 3.48 3.15 -6.72
CA PHE A 116 4.42 4.27 -6.57
C PHE A 116 5.68 3.81 -5.82
N SER A 117 5.49 3.19 -4.65
CA SER A 117 6.60 2.67 -3.84
C SER A 117 7.48 1.73 -4.65
N ALA A 118 6.86 0.75 -5.34
CA ALA A 118 7.59 -0.21 -6.17
C ALA A 118 8.38 0.46 -7.31
N SER A 119 7.80 1.46 -7.97
CA SER A 119 8.48 2.21 -9.04
C SER A 119 9.71 2.98 -8.51
N VAL A 120 9.55 3.71 -7.40
CA VAL A 120 10.66 4.46 -6.80
C VAL A 120 11.75 3.53 -6.27
N GLN A 121 11.37 2.43 -5.63
CA GLN A 121 12.29 1.38 -5.20
C GLN A 121 13.07 0.82 -6.40
N GLY A 122 12.40 0.57 -7.53
CA GLY A 122 13.05 0.14 -8.77
C GLY A 122 14.13 1.11 -9.25
N GLY A 123 13.81 2.41 -9.28
CA GLY A 123 14.78 3.45 -9.65
C GLY A 123 16.00 3.48 -8.72
N ILE A 124 15.79 3.46 -7.40
CA ILE A 124 16.90 3.48 -6.42
C ILE A 124 17.71 2.19 -6.45
N CYS A 125 17.05 1.03 -6.55
CA CYS A 125 17.72 -0.26 -6.65
C CYS A 125 18.60 -0.35 -7.90
N ALA A 126 18.13 0.17 -9.05
CA ALA A 126 18.93 0.20 -10.27
C ALA A 126 20.22 1.01 -10.09
N HIS A 127 20.15 2.16 -9.41
CA HIS A 127 21.33 2.96 -9.09
C HIS A 127 22.26 2.22 -8.11
N ALA A 128 21.71 1.58 -7.07
CA ALA A 128 22.49 0.81 -6.10
C ALA A 128 23.25 -0.34 -6.78
N VAL A 129 22.58 -1.11 -7.64
CA VAL A 129 23.19 -2.21 -8.40
C VAL A 129 24.28 -1.68 -9.32
N ALA A 130 24.04 -0.58 -10.04
CA ALA A 130 25.05 0.04 -10.91
C ALA A 130 26.31 0.48 -10.12
N SER A 131 26.13 1.10 -8.94
CA SER A 131 27.25 1.46 -8.06
C SER A 131 28.02 0.23 -7.60
N LEU A 132 27.33 -0.82 -7.13
CA LEU A 132 27.98 -2.07 -6.68
C LEU A 132 28.80 -2.72 -7.80
N MET A 133 28.26 -2.76 -9.03
CA MET A 133 28.96 -3.29 -10.21
C MET A 133 30.22 -2.50 -10.56
N ASN A 134 30.27 -1.20 -10.23
CA ASN A 134 31.43 -0.35 -10.43
C ASN A 134 32.39 -0.32 -9.22
N GLY A 135 32.11 -1.09 -8.17
CA GLY A 135 32.90 -1.07 -6.93
C GLY A 135 32.71 0.21 -6.11
N GLU A 136 31.63 0.95 -6.33
CA GLU A 136 31.28 2.16 -5.61
C GLU A 136 30.27 1.86 -4.50
N PRO A 137 30.32 2.57 -3.36
CA PRO A 137 29.32 2.42 -2.32
C PRO A 137 27.94 2.95 -2.80
N PRO A 138 26.84 2.20 -2.61
CA PRO A 138 25.50 2.68 -2.88
C PRO A 138 25.17 3.93 -2.08
N LYS A 139 24.50 4.89 -2.72
CA LYS A 139 24.00 6.10 -2.06
C LYS A 139 22.53 5.90 -1.69
N THR A 140 22.18 6.29 -0.46
CA THR A 140 20.78 6.33 -0.04
C THR A 140 20.11 7.59 -0.57
N ALA A 141 18.82 7.48 -0.85
CA ALA A 141 17.99 8.58 -1.35
C ALA A 141 16.75 8.76 -0.47
N VAL A 142 16.04 9.86 -0.68
CA VAL A 142 14.67 10.01 -0.18
C VAL A 142 13.74 9.32 -1.17
N LEU A 143 12.95 8.37 -0.67
CA LEU A 143 11.91 7.69 -1.45
C LEU A 143 10.57 8.36 -1.22
N LEU A 144 9.70 8.30 -2.22
CA LEU A 144 8.38 8.94 -2.19
C LEU A 144 7.30 7.90 -2.46
N ASN A 145 6.13 8.13 -1.90
CA ASN A 145 4.90 7.43 -2.25
C ASN A 145 3.74 8.42 -2.31
N THR A 146 2.80 8.20 -3.21
CA THR A 146 1.47 8.79 -3.16
C THR A 146 0.44 7.77 -3.59
N CYS A 147 -0.62 7.60 -2.80
CA CYS A 147 -1.76 6.75 -3.12
C CYS A 147 -3.03 7.60 -3.27
N TYR A 148 -3.46 7.81 -4.51
CA TYR A 148 -4.75 8.42 -4.83
C TYR A 148 -5.89 7.42 -4.68
N SER A 149 -7.07 7.92 -4.33
CA SER A 149 -8.33 7.17 -4.33
C SER A 149 -9.41 8.07 -4.91
N LEU A 150 -10.05 7.60 -5.97
CA LEU A 150 -11.25 8.21 -6.53
C LEU A 150 -12.44 7.66 -5.76
N VAL A 151 -13.09 8.52 -4.96
CA VAL A 151 -14.31 8.16 -4.22
C VAL A 151 -15.55 8.32 -5.13
N ALA A 152 -15.47 9.24 -6.07
CA ALA A 152 -16.36 9.40 -7.23
C ALA A 152 -15.52 9.86 -8.44
N PRO A 153 -16.05 9.85 -9.68
CA PRO A 153 -15.28 10.22 -10.87
C PRO A 153 -14.57 11.57 -10.79
N ASP A 154 -15.14 12.54 -10.08
CA ASP A 154 -14.63 13.90 -9.85
C ASP A 154 -14.34 14.20 -8.37
N TYR A 155 -14.20 13.16 -7.53
CA TYR A 155 -13.87 13.31 -6.10
C TYR A 155 -12.65 12.46 -5.75
N GLY A 156 -11.48 13.08 -5.73
CA GLY A 156 -10.21 12.45 -5.36
C GLY A 156 -9.78 12.77 -3.93
N ILE A 157 -9.13 11.80 -3.30
CA ILE A 157 -8.38 11.97 -2.04
C ILE A 157 -7.04 11.24 -2.15
N SER A 158 -6.01 11.75 -1.48
CA SER A 158 -4.65 11.23 -1.54
C SER A 158 -4.04 11.03 -0.17
N VAL A 159 -2.99 10.22 -0.13
CA VAL A 159 -2.04 10.17 0.98
C VAL A 159 -0.65 10.07 0.39
N ALA A 160 0.23 10.98 0.81
CA ALA A 160 1.61 11.05 0.37
C ALA A 160 2.56 10.80 1.55
N GLY A 161 3.78 10.37 1.25
CA GLY A 161 4.84 10.18 2.25
C GLY A 161 6.22 10.29 1.62
N ALA A 162 7.18 10.79 2.40
CA ALA A 162 8.59 10.73 2.09
C ALA A 162 9.32 9.87 3.11
N TYR A 163 10.28 9.09 2.65
CA TYR A 163 10.94 8.05 3.44
C TYR A 163 12.45 8.15 3.25
N ARG A 164 13.22 7.88 4.30
CA ARG A 164 14.68 7.77 4.23
C ARG A 164 15.19 6.69 5.14
N ILE A 165 16.40 6.22 4.84
CA ILE A 165 17.18 5.40 5.77
C ILE A 165 17.52 6.24 7.01
N ASN A 166 17.17 5.72 8.19
CA ASN A 166 17.58 6.27 9.48
C ASN A 166 18.96 5.74 9.90
N ASP A 167 19.47 6.19 11.04
CA ASP A 167 20.79 5.80 11.56
C ASP A 167 20.90 4.29 11.90
N GLU A 168 19.77 3.58 12.00
CA GLU A 168 19.70 2.13 12.23
C GLU A 168 19.63 1.32 10.92
N GLY A 169 19.75 1.98 9.76
CA GLY A 169 19.66 1.31 8.45
C GLY A 169 18.23 0.94 8.03
N ARG A 170 17.20 1.61 8.56
CA ARG A 170 15.78 1.32 8.29
C ARG A 170 15.11 2.47 7.53
N LEU A 171 14.32 2.15 6.50
CA LEU A 171 13.41 3.06 5.79
C LEU A 171 12.28 3.48 6.73
N ARG A 172 12.34 4.74 7.16
CA ARG A 172 11.35 5.35 8.03
C ARG A 172 10.73 6.57 7.39
N SER A 173 9.48 6.83 7.75
CA SER A 173 8.77 8.04 7.36
C SER A 173 9.48 9.29 7.90
N ILE A 174 9.68 10.30 7.06
CA ILE A 174 10.24 11.58 7.47
C ILE A 174 9.13 12.39 8.14
N LYS A 175 9.35 12.80 9.39
CA LYS A 175 8.38 13.61 10.14
C LYS A 175 8.04 14.91 9.39
N ASN A 176 6.79 15.32 9.48
CA ASN A 176 6.26 16.54 8.85
C ASN A 176 6.41 16.57 7.31
N THR A 177 6.39 15.40 6.67
CA THR A 177 6.36 15.29 5.20
C THR A 177 5.19 14.42 4.75
N GLY A 178 4.51 14.82 3.68
CA GLY A 178 3.32 14.13 3.20
C GLY A 178 2.12 14.27 4.14
N GLY A 179 1.33 13.20 4.24
CA GLY A 179 0.05 13.19 4.95
C GLY A 179 -1.12 12.86 4.01
N ALA A 180 -2.29 12.64 4.60
CA ALA A 180 -3.53 12.55 3.85
C ALA A 180 -4.01 13.95 3.43
N SER A 181 -4.85 14.02 2.39
CA SER A 181 -5.53 15.26 2.02
C SER A 181 -6.22 15.88 3.24
N SER A 182 -6.30 17.22 3.26
CA SER A 182 -7.06 17.91 4.31
C SER A 182 -8.52 17.47 4.29
N ILE A 183 -9.12 17.23 5.47
CA ILE A 183 -10.55 16.90 5.59
C ILE A 183 -11.45 18.09 5.21
N ASP A 184 -10.95 19.31 5.38
CA ASP A 184 -11.67 20.56 5.08
C ASP A 184 -11.34 21.12 3.69
N ALA A 185 -10.77 20.30 2.80
CA ALA A 185 -10.46 20.75 1.44
C ALA A 185 -11.75 21.02 0.66
N SER A 186 -11.73 22.04 -0.20
CA SER A 186 -12.89 22.41 -1.02
C SER A 186 -13.18 21.38 -2.11
N ASP A 187 -14.39 21.45 -2.68
CA ASP A 187 -14.79 20.61 -3.82
C ASP A 187 -13.85 20.79 -5.02
N GLU A 188 -13.31 21.98 -5.25
CA GLU A 188 -12.33 22.22 -6.31
C GLU A 188 -11.04 21.43 -6.07
N VAL A 189 -10.60 21.30 -4.81
CA VAL A 189 -9.45 20.46 -4.46
C VAL A 189 -9.77 18.99 -4.71
N ARG A 190 -10.97 18.51 -4.35
CA ARG A 190 -11.37 17.11 -4.62
C ARG A 190 -11.40 16.80 -6.11
N LYS A 191 -11.92 17.72 -6.92
CA LYS A 191 -11.92 17.61 -8.39
C LYS A 191 -10.51 17.64 -8.96
N ALA A 192 -9.65 18.50 -8.45
CA ALA A 192 -8.25 18.55 -8.86
C ALA A 192 -7.52 17.25 -8.49
N GLU A 193 -7.69 16.73 -7.28
CA GLU A 193 -7.12 15.44 -6.85
C GLU A 193 -7.61 14.27 -7.71
N ALA A 194 -8.86 14.32 -8.20
CA ALA A 194 -9.36 13.33 -9.15
C ALA A 194 -8.60 13.39 -10.49
N SER A 195 -8.43 14.59 -11.05
CA SER A 195 -7.62 14.79 -12.26
C SER A 195 -6.18 14.32 -12.06
N TYR A 196 -5.55 14.70 -10.94
CA TYR A 196 -4.19 14.31 -10.61
C TYR A 196 -4.03 12.79 -10.46
N ALA A 197 -5.06 12.07 -10.02
CA ALA A 197 -5.03 10.62 -9.97
C ALA A 197 -4.91 9.99 -11.37
N TYR A 198 -5.64 10.51 -12.37
CA TYR A 198 -5.53 10.06 -13.75
C TYR A 198 -4.17 10.42 -14.37
N ASP A 199 -3.71 11.65 -14.15
CA ASP A 199 -2.40 12.11 -14.63
C ASP A 199 -1.26 11.31 -14.00
N TRP A 200 -1.38 11.00 -12.70
CA TRP A 200 -0.46 10.13 -11.98
C TRP A 200 -0.42 8.73 -12.59
N TYR A 201 -1.58 8.13 -12.89
CA TYR A 201 -1.64 6.81 -13.50
C TYR A 201 -0.95 6.80 -14.87
N ASN A 202 -1.28 7.77 -15.73
CA ASN A 202 -0.70 7.89 -17.08
C ASN A 202 0.82 8.13 -17.01
N SER A 203 1.26 9.02 -16.13
CA SER A 203 2.68 9.35 -15.98
C SER A 203 3.47 8.16 -15.43
N LEU A 204 2.96 7.51 -14.37
CA LEU A 204 3.66 6.41 -13.73
C LEU A 204 3.76 5.19 -14.66
N THR A 205 2.68 4.86 -15.38
CA THR A 205 2.70 3.76 -16.35
C THR A 205 3.66 4.02 -17.50
N HIS A 206 3.68 5.23 -18.07
CA HIS A 206 4.65 5.61 -19.09
C HIS A 206 6.09 5.58 -18.57
N ILE A 207 6.34 6.03 -17.34
CA ILE A 207 7.68 5.95 -16.73
C ILE A 207 8.16 4.50 -16.60
N MET A 208 7.26 3.58 -16.24
CA MET A 208 7.62 2.18 -16.02
C MET A 208 7.74 1.37 -17.31
N PHE A 209 6.93 1.67 -18.33
CA PHE A 209 6.73 0.77 -19.46
C PHE A 209 6.97 1.39 -20.85
N GLY A 210 7.21 2.70 -20.94
CA GLY A 210 7.28 3.44 -22.21
C GLY A 210 5.93 3.64 -22.87
#